data_AF-A0A9D9K1Q7-F1
#
_entry.id   AF-A0A9D9K1Q7-F1
#
_cell.length_a   1.000
_cell.length_b   1.000
_cell.length_c   1.000
_cell.angle_alpha   90.00
_cell.angle_beta   90.00
_cell.angle_gamma   90.00
#
_symmetry.space_group_name_H-M   'P 1'
#
loop_
_entity.id
_entity.type
_entity.pdbx_description
1 polymer ?
#
loop_
_entity_poly.entity_id
_entity_poly.type
_entity_poly.pdbx_seq_one_letter_code
_entity_poly.pdbx_strand_id
1 'polypeptide(L)'
;MDAARAGEQHLLHPTSLRHALDQVSDEYVRLLKSREMPWLEALTRRLSQREVLMTHQEWEEILAQDWSAWRNNPQEKQRPLRKTPAEFLEFLLELDVCRKHPDDQIDVPDLFLHGLGIKRRGRVKQ
;
A
#
# COMPACT_ATOMS: atom_id res chain seq x y z
N MET A 1 -19.45 26.07 41.78
CA MET A 1 -18.44 26.39 40.76
C MET A 1 -17.75 25.10 40.40
N ASP A 2 -18.11 24.58 39.23
CA ASP A 2 -17.90 23.21 38.77
C ASP A 2 -16.42 22.84 38.58
N ALA A 3 -15.95 21.92 39.42
CA ALA A 3 -14.76 21.11 39.19
C ALA A 3 -15.18 19.67 38.85
N ALA A 4 -16.08 19.53 37.87
CA ALA A 4 -16.60 18.24 37.44
C ALA A 4 -16.07 17.89 36.04
N ARG A 5 -15.38 16.74 35.98
CA ARG A 5 -15.03 15.93 34.79
C ARG A 5 -13.71 16.23 34.09
N ALA A 6 -12.61 15.93 34.78
CA ALA A 6 -11.49 15.24 34.15
C ALA A 6 -11.46 13.79 34.68
N GLY A 7 -12.56 13.05 34.44
CA GLY A 7 -12.70 11.65 34.82
C GLY A 7 -12.57 10.79 33.57
N GLU A 8 -11.62 9.84 33.62
CA GLU A 8 -11.27 8.85 32.60
C GLU A 8 -10.26 9.31 31.54
N GLN A 9 -8.99 9.03 31.81
CA GLN A 9 -7.97 8.87 30.77
C GLN A 9 -8.36 7.67 29.89
N HIS A 10 -9.21 7.90 28.88
CA HIS A 10 -9.46 6.93 27.82
C HIS A 10 -8.18 6.80 26.99
N LEU A 11 -7.24 5.97 27.44
CA LEU A 11 -6.06 5.61 26.66
C LEU A 11 -6.54 4.88 25.41
N LEU A 12 -6.29 5.46 24.24
CA LEU A 12 -6.53 4.78 22.97
C LEU A 12 -5.75 3.47 22.96
N HIS A 13 -6.46 2.35 22.89
CA HIS A 13 -5.80 1.07 22.77
C HIS A 13 -4.99 1.04 21.46
N PRO A 14 -3.74 0.55 21.43
CA PRO A 14 -2.93 0.52 20.21
C PRO A 14 -3.62 -0.16 19.01
N THR A 15 -4.44 -1.18 19.30
CA THR A 15 -5.28 -1.86 18.30
C THR A 15 -6.32 -0.94 17.66
N SER A 16 -6.91 -0.02 18.42
CA SER A 16 -7.88 0.95 17.90
C SER A 16 -7.22 1.91 16.90
N LEU A 17 -5.99 2.36 17.20
CA LEU A 17 -5.20 3.18 16.27
C LEU A 17 -4.85 2.41 14.99
N ARG A 18 -4.45 1.14 15.12
CA ARG A 18 -4.15 0.29 13.97
C ARG A 18 -5.37 0.10 13.07
N HIS A 19 -6.53 -0.25 13.64
CA HIS A 19 -7.75 -0.40 12.86
C HIS A 19 -8.20 0.91 12.20
N ALA A 20 -8.02 2.05 12.88
CA ALA A 20 -8.29 3.34 12.27
C ALA A 20 -7.37 3.60 11.06
N LEU A 21 -6.08 3.26 11.15
CA LEU A 21 -5.15 3.36 10.03
C LEU A 21 -5.54 2.43 8.87
N ASP A 22 -5.93 1.18 9.16
CA ASP A 22 -6.38 0.23 8.15
C ASP A 22 -7.60 0.78 7.38
N GLN A 23 -8.60 1.31 8.10
CA GLN A 23 -9.79 1.94 7.51
C GLN A 23 -9.44 3.17 6.66
N VAL A 24 -8.52 4.02 7.15
CA VAL A 24 -8.06 5.20 6.41
C VAL A 24 -7.31 4.79 5.14
N SER A 25 -6.49 3.75 5.21
CA SER A 25 -5.78 3.21 4.06
C SER A 25 -6.73 2.67 3.00
N ASP A 26 -7.74 1.89 3.41
CA ASP A 26 -8.77 1.37 2.52
C ASP A 26 -9.50 2.49 1.79
N GLU A 27 -9.98 3.48 2.55
CA GLU A 27 -10.72 4.60 1.98
C GLU A 27 -9.85 5.45 1.05
N TYR A 28 -8.60 5.71 1.44
CA TYR A 28 -7.66 6.48 0.62
C TYR A 28 -7.38 5.80 -0.72
N VAL A 29 -7.03 4.51 -0.70
CA VAL A 29 -6.76 3.74 -1.93
C VAL A 29 -8.03 3.61 -2.77
N ARG A 30 -9.20 3.42 -2.16
CA ARG A 30 -10.49 3.41 -2.86
C ARG A 30 -10.76 4.71 -3.60
N LEU A 31 -10.52 5.86 -2.95
CA LEU A 31 -10.69 7.18 -3.56
C LEU A 31 -9.72 7.37 -4.73
N LEU A 32 -8.43 7.04 -4.57
CA LEU A 32 -7.44 7.10 -5.65
C LEU A 32 -7.85 6.26 -6.86
N LYS A 33 -8.26 4.99 -6.63
CA LYS A 33 -8.75 4.09 -7.68
C LYS A 33 -9.96 4.64 -8.45
N SER A 34 -10.79 5.44 -7.78
CA SER A 34 -12.01 5.99 -8.37
C SER A 34 -11.80 7.30 -9.13
N ARG A 35 -10.75 8.07 -8.80
CA ARG A 35 -10.58 9.43 -9.30
C ARG A 35 -9.30 9.65 -10.11
N GLU A 36 -8.16 9.19 -9.61
CA GLU A 36 -6.84 9.68 -10.06
C GLU A 36 -5.97 8.56 -10.62
N MET A 37 -5.98 7.40 -9.96
CA MET A 37 -5.07 6.29 -10.23
C MET A 37 -5.85 4.99 -10.40
N PRO A 38 -6.67 4.90 -11.45
CA PRO A 38 -7.62 3.80 -11.55
C PRO A 38 -6.90 2.46 -11.86
N TRP A 39 -5.67 2.50 -12.37
CA TRP A 39 -4.76 1.37 -12.54
C TRP A 39 -4.23 0.76 -11.21
N LEU A 40 -4.44 1.41 -10.05
CA LEU A 40 -4.13 0.81 -8.75
C LEU A 40 -4.93 -0.46 -8.47
N GLU A 41 -6.06 -0.67 -9.16
CA GLU A 41 -6.82 -1.91 -9.07
C GLU A 41 -5.99 -3.12 -9.50
N ALA A 42 -5.33 -3.01 -10.64
CA ALA A 42 -4.45 -4.04 -11.17
C ALA A 42 -3.20 -4.22 -10.30
N LEU A 43 -2.69 -3.15 -9.68
CA LEU A 43 -1.58 -3.22 -8.73
C LEU A 43 -2.00 -3.96 -7.44
N THR A 44 -3.18 -3.64 -6.90
CA THR A 44 -3.74 -4.29 -5.68
C THR A 44 -3.82 -5.80 -5.86
N ARG A 45 -4.31 -6.29 -7.01
CA ARG A 45 -4.41 -7.73 -7.26
C ARG A 45 -3.05 -8.43 -7.27
N ARG A 46 -2.00 -7.78 -7.78
CA ARG A 46 -0.64 -8.32 -7.84
C ARG A 46 0.04 -8.33 -6.45
N LEU A 47 -0.27 -7.33 -5.63
CA LEU A 47 0.32 -7.16 -4.29
C LEU A 47 -0.49 -7.83 -3.17
N SER A 48 -1.73 -8.24 -3.44
CA SER A 48 -2.60 -8.84 -2.43
C SER A 48 -1.94 -10.05 -1.77
N GLN A 49 -2.06 -10.11 -0.44
CA GLN A 49 -1.49 -11.15 0.43
C GLN A 49 0.05 -11.17 0.50
N ARG A 50 0.76 -10.27 -0.19
CA ARG A 50 2.21 -10.11 -0.02
C ARG A 50 2.50 -9.52 1.35
N GLU A 51 3.70 -9.79 1.87
CA GLU A 51 4.19 -9.17 3.10
C GLU A 51 5.08 -7.99 2.76
N VAL A 52 4.96 -6.92 3.55
CA VAL A 52 5.81 -5.72 3.41
C VAL A 52 7.28 -6.03 3.74
N LEU A 53 8.18 -5.15 3.29
CA LEU A 53 9.64 -5.34 3.22
C LEU A 53 10.02 -6.41 2.20
N MET A 54 9.80 -6.05 0.93
CA MET A 54 10.22 -6.81 -0.25
C MET A 54 11.45 -6.15 -0.85
N THR A 55 12.36 -6.93 -1.40
CA THR A 55 13.50 -6.45 -2.17
C THR A 55 13.05 -5.76 -3.46
N HIS A 56 13.93 -4.95 -4.04
CA HIS A 56 13.71 -4.35 -5.36
C HIS A 56 13.39 -5.42 -6.42
N GLN A 57 14.13 -6.54 -6.40
CA GLN A 57 13.91 -7.65 -7.33
C GLN A 57 12.52 -8.29 -7.16
N GLU A 58 12.07 -8.55 -5.92
CA GLU A 58 10.73 -9.10 -5.68
C GLU A 58 9.63 -8.19 -6.21
N TRP A 59 9.77 -6.87 -6.05
CA TRP A 59 8.84 -5.90 -6.63
C TRP A 59 8.83 -5.96 -8.16
N GLU A 60 9.99 -5.95 -8.80
CA GLU A 60 10.09 -6.07 -10.25
C GLU A 60 9.45 -7.36 -10.77
N GLU A 61 9.69 -8.49 -10.10
CA GLU A 61 9.10 -9.79 -10.44
C GLU A 61 7.57 -9.78 -10.31
N ILE A 62 7.03 -9.15 -9.26
CA ILE A 62 5.58 -8.98 -9.08
C ILE A 62 5.00 -8.10 -10.19
N LEU A 63 5.65 -6.99 -10.50
CA LEU A 63 5.20 -6.05 -11.53
C LEU A 63 5.32 -6.65 -12.94
N ALA A 64 6.30 -7.51 -13.18
CA ALA A 64 6.51 -8.20 -14.44
C ALA A 64 5.39 -9.19 -14.79
N GLN A 65 4.63 -9.66 -13.80
CA GLN A 65 3.52 -10.58 -14.00
C GLN A 65 2.48 -9.97 -14.96
N ASP A 66 2.35 -10.63 -16.12
CA ASP A 66 1.46 -10.23 -17.20
C ASP A 66 1.72 -8.80 -17.70
N TRP A 67 2.98 -8.33 -17.67
CA TRP A 67 3.36 -6.96 -18.01
C TRP A 67 2.81 -6.48 -19.35
N SER A 68 2.88 -7.31 -20.40
CA SER A 68 2.34 -6.96 -21.72
C SER A 68 0.81 -6.97 -21.75
N ALA A 69 0.18 -7.90 -21.02
CA ALA A 69 -1.27 -8.05 -21.01
C ALA A 69 -1.97 -6.96 -20.19
N TRP A 70 -1.35 -6.47 -19.10
CA TRP A 70 -1.88 -5.37 -18.29
C TRP A 70 -2.21 -4.13 -19.15
N ARG A 71 -1.34 -3.77 -20.10
CA ARG A 71 -1.58 -2.61 -20.98
C ARG A 71 -2.84 -2.77 -21.84
N ASN A 72 -3.17 -4.00 -22.20
CA ASN A 72 -4.23 -4.31 -23.16
C ASN A 72 -5.48 -4.89 -22.49
N ASN A 73 -5.49 -5.05 -21.16
CA ASN A 73 -6.63 -5.60 -20.44
C ASN A 73 -7.64 -4.48 -20.10
N PRO A 74 -8.85 -4.49 -20.72
CA PRO A 74 -9.87 -3.46 -20.47
C PRO A 74 -10.33 -3.41 -19.00
N GLN A 75 -10.19 -4.52 -18.26
CA GLN A 75 -10.60 -4.64 -16.87
C GLN A 75 -9.56 -4.08 -15.88
N GLU A 76 -8.29 -3.97 -16.29
CA GLU A 76 -7.20 -3.55 -15.41
C GLU A 76 -6.99 -2.04 -15.39
N LYS A 77 -7.65 -1.35 -16.31
CA LYS A 77 -7.46 0.07 -16.62
C LYS A 77 -6.00 0.35 -17.03
N GLN A 78 -5.80 1.36 -17.87
CA GLN A 78 -4.49 1.54 -18.48
C GLN A 78 -3.47 2.03 -17.45
N ARG A 79 -2.40 1.26 -17.24
CA ARG A 79 -1.26 1.70 -16.42
C ARG A 79 -0.55 2.91 -17.05
N PRO A 80 0.16 3.73 -16.25
CA PRO A 80 1.06 4.77 -16.74
C PRO A 80 2.05 4.23 -17.78
N LEU A 81 2.40 5.08 -18.75
CA LEU A 81 3.33 4.71 -19.82
C LEU A 81 4.75 4.54 -19.25
N ARG A 82 5.14 3.29 -19.05
CA ARG A 82 6.49 2.85 -18.69
C ARG A 82 6.87 1.64 -19.55
N LYS A 83 8.14 1.55 -19.94
CA LYS A 83 8.63 0.51 -20.85
C LYS A 83 8.88 -0.79 -20.10
N THR A 84 9.36 -0.71 -18.87
CA THR A 84 9.76 -1.87 -18.06
C THR A 84 9.12 -1.85 -16.67
N PRO A 85 9.04 -3.02 -15.99
CA PRO A 85 8.65 -3.10 -14.59
C PRO A 85 9.51 -2.22 -13.67
N ALA A 86 10.83 -2.17 -13.90
CA ALA A 86 11.75 -1.31 -13.14
C ALA A 86 11.40 0.18 -13.28
N GLU A 87 11.18 0.68 -14.50
CA GLU A 87 10.75 2.08 -14.72
C GLU A 87 9.41 2.39 -14.04
N PHE A 88 8.55 1.37 -13.86
CA PHE A 88 7.30 1.53 -13.16
C PHE A 88 7.45 1.48 -11.64
N LEU A 89 8.36 0.67 -11.12
CA LEU A 89 8.73 0.69 -9.71
C LEU A 89 9.30 2.05 -9.29
N GLU A 90 10.20 2.62 -10.08
CA GLU A 90 10.71 3.98 -9.86
C GLU A 90 9.58 5.02 -9.82
N PHE A 91 8.60 4.89 -10.71
CA PHE A 91 7.42 5.75 -10.67
C PHE A 91 6.57 5.56 -9.40
N LEU A 92 6.45 4.34 -8.88
CA LEU A 92 5.75 4.09 -7.61
C LEU A 92 6.52 4.68 -6.42
N LEU A 93 7.85 4.70 -6.48
CA LEU A 93 8.71 5.38 -5.49
C LEU A 93 8.54 6.91 -5.57
N GLU A 94 8.52 7.48 -6.78
CA GLU A 94 8.28 8.93 -7.01
C GLU A 94 6.92 9.39 -6.45
N LEU A 95 5.90 8.53 -6.52
CA LEU A 95 4.55 8.80 -6.02
C LEU A 95 4.38 8.51 -4.53
N ASP A 96 5.43 8.06 -3.83
CA ASP A 96 5.35 7.63 -2.43
C ASP A 96 4.32 6.49 -2.19
N VAL A 97 3.99 5.71 -3.23
CA VAL A 97 3.18 4.49 -3.10
C VAL A 97 3.97 3.39 -2.37
N CYS A 98 5.28 3.39 -2.57
CA CYS A 98 6.26 2.59 -1.85
C CYS A 98 7.51 3.43 -1.57
N ARG A 99 8.39 2.97 -0.67
CA ARG A 99 9.57 3.72 -0.25
C ARG A 99 10.79 2.85 -0.16
N LYS A 100 11.93 3.38 -0.61
CA LYS A 100 13.23 2.71 -0.47
C LYS A 100 13.73 2.82 0.98
N HIS A 101 14.05 1.68 1.57
CA HIS A 101 14.74 1.55 2.85
C HIS A 101 16.27 1.53 2.60
N PRO A 102 17.12 1.92 3.59
CA PRO A 102 18.57 1.91 3.44
C PRO A 102 19.21 0.59 2.96
N ASP A 103 18.57 -0.56 3.24
CA ASP A 103 19.10 -1.89 2.94
C ASP A 103 18.59 -2.47 1.60
N ASP A 104 18.23 -1.61 0.65
CA ASP A 104 17.64 -1.96 -0.66
C ASP A 104 16.30 -2.71 -0.60
N GLN A 105 15.70 -2.75 0.60
CA GLN A 105 14.32 -3.18 0.80
C GLN A 105 13.37 -2.04 0.45
N ILE A 106 12.17 -2.40 0.01
CA ILE A 106 11.10 -1.48 -0.31
C ILE A 106 9.95 -1.73 0.66
N ASP A 107 9.61 -0.67 1.39
CA ASP A 107 8.48 -0.61 2.32
C ASP A 107 7.26 0.02 1.63
N VAL A 108 6.09 -0.12 2.24
CA VAL A 108 4.85 0.51 1.79
C VAL A 108 4.28 1.36 2.92
N PRO A 109 4.08 2.67 2.71
CA PRO A 109 3.50 3.54 3.74
C PRO A 109 2.14 3.02 4.22
N ASP A 110 1.85 3.25 5.50
CA ASP A 110 0.60 2.79 6.14
C ASP A 110 -0.66 3.22 5.38
N LEU A 111 -0.62 4.38 4.73
CA LEU A 111 -1.72 4.91 3.92
C LEU A 111 -2.04 4.04 2.69
N PHE A 112 -1.06 3.33 2.14
CA PHE A 112 -1.23 2.42 1.00
C PHE A 112 -1.28 0.94 1.40
N LEU A 113 -0.70 0.58 2.56
CA LEU A 113 -0.44 -0.81 2.92
C LEU A 113 -1.68 -1.69 2.93
N HIS A 114 -2.68 -1.37 3.76
CA HIS A 114 -3.88 -2.19 3.89
C HIS A 114 -4.77 -2.09 2.64
N GLY A 115 -4.94 -0.89 2.08
CA GLY A 115 -5.75 -0.68 0.87
C GLY A 115 -5.20 -1.33 -0.40
N LEU A 116 -3.89 -1.61 -0.47
CA LEU A 116 -3.27 -2.42 -1.52
C LEU A 116 -3.30 -3.93 -1.23
N GLY A 117 -3.85 -4.34 -0.09
CA GLY A 117 -3.96 -5.75 0.33
C GLY A 117 -2.65 -6.35 0.80
N ILE A 118 -1.66 -5.53 1.15
CA ILE A 118 -0.36 -5.96 1.67
C ILE A 118 -0.47 -6.16 3.17
N LYS A 119 0.14 -7.23 3.66
CA LYS A 119 0.21 -7.55 5.09
C LYS A 119 1.49 -6.99 5.68
N ARG A 120 1.40 -6.49 6.91
CA ARG A 120 2.61 -6.27 7.70
C ARG A 120 3.26 -7.62 7.99
N ARG A 121 4.58 -7.73 7.80
CA ARG A 121 5.34 -8.90 8.27
C ARG A 121 5.19 -8.98 9.78
N GLY A 122 4.48 -10.00 10.25
CA GLY A 122 4.30 -10.23 11.67
C GLY A 122 5.62 -10.66 12.29
N ARG A 123 6.10 -9.97 13.33
CA ARG A 123 7.07 -10.58 14.24
C ARG A 123 6.33 -11.57 15.14
N VAL A 124 6.52 -12.86 14.90
CA VAL A 124 6.22 -13.95 15.86
C VAL A 124 7.44 -14.88 15.78
N LYS A 125 8.28 -15.05 16.80
CA LYS A 125 8.03 -15.46 18.19
C LYS A 125 9.02 -14.78 19.16
N GLN A 126 8.55 -14.40 20.35
CA GLN A 126 9.37 -14.51 21.55
C GLN A 126 9.20 -15.92 22.11
#